data_AF-A0A2E7ZT35-F1
#
_entry.id   AF-A0A2E7ZT35-F1
#
_cell.length_a   1.000
_cell.length_b   1.000
_cell.length_c   1.000
_cell.angle_alpha   90.00
_cell.angle_beta   90.00
_cell.angle_gamma   90.00
#
_symmetry.space_group_name_H-M   'P 1'
#
loop_
_entity.id
_entity.type
_entity.pdbx_description
1 polymer ?
#
loop_
_entity_poly.entity_id
_entity_poly.type
_entity_poly.pdbx_seq_one_letter_code
_entity_poly.pdbx_strand_id
1 'polypeptide(L)'
;MWVRQALVACALALALSSCKRDADKPLPSRTLFPDVVQNIRKDNSTRMQRAEVLQAVEPDDQRSEALGLPLNVVVQGRLESQASNEPSSASGGKRAHHTLGKRSSKWQTIDTDWFVVKGPAQPNSLARIELRDAPKCAQLTLYNAQGKALRRATWTRGVRPVLPNQRMDSLPLYVRVHCVVRKKRSKKKSDRIAVGGAYKLALSTRAGSMDEEREPNDTIGPNTSLLTHGQTLQGTLAPRADVDLVRLNLTGAIGGQAQMLSVAGSPGVRLQLRLLHSAKGIPLIVRKPRRGDGVVIPNLDIRRLSDPVTLELKTLSGQAPDAPYAVTIQTFVPGGCASQSACPDRVPIEREPNDQRQVALGIAANALITGVIDGSADKDWYEVDGVVGQVMSVELQAPSGIALELQAGHDKTPWVTLRGGAQGQFVRLPGRRISKRRVYIRVSGVEGDADVTALYHLRVSFRDDVSFRQPAQALQPLLAAPEGQGYLRSGALLSPRATHTYTLDLSANSQPQSGLLRLTNDGAARQRCTLRSSDGKLIATTLSGIAGDSPNTPVLLPPALYQLSVENVSETGAASAYQVSVRELTDSVPPPGSLTPTQLPERGRQPALGNVPSEEETW
;
A
#
# COMPACT_ATOMS: atom_id res chain seq x y z
N MET A 1 -37.86 25.96 24.53
CA MET A 1 -37.15 25.27 25.63
C MET A 1 -37.01 23.77 25.41
N TRP A 2 -38.01 23.07 24.85
CA TRP A 2 -37.98 21.61 24.68
C TRP A 2 -36.94 21.07 23.67
N VAL A 3 -36.59 21.82 22.64
CA VAL A 3 -35.58 21.39 21.63
C VAL A 3 -34.15 21.38 22.18
N ARG A 4 -33.84 22.19 23.20
CA ARG A 4 -32.50 22.21 23.82
C ARG A 4 -32.27 21.04 24.78
N GLN A 5 -33.31 20.47 25.39
CA GLN A 5 -33.16 19.28 26.24
C GLN A 5 -32.98 17.99 25.41
N ALA A 6 -33.61 17.90 24.23
CA ALA A 6 -33.43 16.76 23.32
C ALA A 6 -32.00 16.68 22.74
N LEU A 7 -31.38 17.82 22.42
CA LEU A 7 -30.01 17.88 21.90
C LEU A 7 -28.94 17.55 22.96
N VAL A 8 -29.17 17.92 24.23
CA VAL A 8 -28.25 17.56 25.33
C VAL A 8 -28.36 16.08 25.70
N ALA A 9 -29.57 15.49 25.64
CA ALA A 9 -29.75 14.05 25.86
C ALA A 9 -29.09 13.20 24.75
N CYS A 10 -29.13 13.66 23.49
CA CYS A 10 -28.49 12.96 22.37
C CYS A 10 -26.95 13.07 22.42
N ALA A 11 -26.41 14.21 22.85
CA ALA A 11 -24.97 14.39 23.05
C ALA A 11 -24.42 13.58 24.24
N LEU A 12 -25.21 13.41 25.32
CA LEU A 12 -24.82 12.58 26.48
C LEU A 12 -24.89 11.07 26.17
N ALA A 13 -25.85 10.64 25.34
CA ALA A 13 -25.96 9.25 24.90
C ALA A 13 -24.80 8.83 23.97
N LEU A 14 -24.32 9.75 23.13
CA LEU A 14 -23.14 9.50 22.27
C LEU A 14 -21.83 9.50 23.08
N ALA A 15 -21.71 10.29 24.15
CA ALA A 15 -20.52 10.34 25.00
C ALA A 15 -20.38 9.12 25.95
N LEU A 16 -21.48 8.43 26.29
CA LEU A 16 -21.47 7.24 27.16
C LEU A 16 -21.37 5.92 26.38
N SER A 17 -21.37 5.95 25.04
CA SER A 17 -21.11 4.79 24.18
C SER A 17 -19.61 4.50 23.97
N SER A 18 -18.78 4.81 24.97
CA SER A 18 -17.38 4.38 24.98
C SER A 18 -17.32 2.87 25.15
N CYS A 19 -17.35 2.17 24.02
CA CYS A 19 -17.00 0.76 23.94
C CYS A 19 -15.58 0.59 24.49
N LYS A 20 -15.45 0.17 25.74
CA LYS A 20 -14.28 -0.55 26.22
C LYS A 20 -14.14 -1.79 25.33
N ARG A 21 -13.38 -1.67 24.24
CA ARG A 21 -12.87 -2.83 23.52
C ARG A 21 -11.96 -3.57 24.49
N ASP A 22 -12.27 -4.82 24.76
CA ASP A 22 -11.34 -5.79 25.37
C ASP A 22 -10.06 -5.78 24.53
N ALA A 23 -9.02 -5.08 25.01
CA ALA A 23 -7.74 -4.95 24.30
C ALA A 23 -6.94 -6.27 24.21
N ASP A 24 -7.45 -7.34 24.82
CA ASP A 24 -6.77 -8.63 24.95
C ASP A 24 -7.38 -9.78 24.12
N LYS A 25 -8.46 -9.53 23.36
CA LYS A 25 -8.97 -10.53 22.41
C LYS A 25 -8.42 -10.22 21.01
N PRO A 26 -7.48 -11.03 20.48
CA PRO A 26 -7.08 -10.88 19.09
C PRO A 26 -8.31 -11.05 18.20
N LEU A 27 -8.50 -10.13 17.26
CA LEU A 27 -9.46 -10.31 16.17
C LEU A 27 -9.18 -11.67 15.50
N PRO A 28 -10.21 -12.38 15.02
CA PRO A 28 -9.98 -13.58 14.21
C PRO A 28 -9.24 -13.13 12.95
N SER A 29 -7.92 -13.27 12.95
CA SER A 29 -7.15 -13.18 11.73
C SER A 29 -7.69 -14.29 10.84
N ARG A 30 -8.27 -13.93 9.69
CA ARG A 30 -8.43 -14.85 8.56
C ARG A 30 -7.01 -15.20 8.11
N THR A 31 -6.35 -16.07 8.87
CA THR A 31 -5.11 -16.68 8.43
C THR A 31 -5.48 -17.53 7.23
N LEU A 32 -4.90 -17.25 6.07
CA LEU A 32 -5.01 -18.08 4.87
C LEU A 32 -4.42 -19.50 5.07
N PHE A 33 -4.00 -19.85 6.30
CA PHE A 33 -3.24 -21.05 6.65
C PHE A 33 -3.66 -21.67 8.00
N PRO A 34 -4.95 -22.00 8.24
CA PRO A 34 -5.36 -22.62 9.51
C PRO A 34 -4.70 -23.99 9.71
N ASP A 35 -4.51 -24.76 8.64
CA ASP A 35 -4.03 -26.15 8.70
C ASP A 35 -2.54 -26.25 9.03
N VAL A 36 -1.73 -25.30 8.53
CA VAL A 36 -0.29 -25.25 8.79
C VAL A 36 -0.03 -24.96 10.27
N VAL A 37 -0.76 -24.01 10.87
CA VAL A 37 -0.54 -23.61 12.27
C VAL A 37 -1.08 -24.65 13.27
N GLN A 38 -2.16 -25.37 12.94
CA GLN A 38 -2.76 -26.35 13.85
C GLN A 38 -1.96 -27.64 13.97
N ASN A 39 -1.36 -28.14 12.89
CA ASN A 39 -0.51 -29.34 12.93
C ASN A 39 0.74 -29.13 13.81
N ILE A 40 1.27 -27.90 13.84
CA ILE A 40 2.46 -27.52 14.62
C ILE A 40 2.26 -27.65 16.13
N ARG A 41 1.05 -27.43 16.65
CA ARG A 41 0.82 -27.50 18.11
C ARG A 41 0.79 -28.92 18.67
N LYS A 42 0.47 -29.92 17.85
CA LYS A 42 0.31 -31.30 18.34
C LYS A 42 1.67 -32.01 18.52
N ASP A 43 2.66 -31.74 17.67
CA ASP A 43 3.96 -32.43 17.72
C ASP A 43 4.93 -31.92 18.79
N ASN A 44 4.78 -30.68 19.28
CA ASN A 44 5.69 -30.14 20.30
C ASN A 44 5.34 -30.53 21.75
N SER A 45 4.27 -31.32 21.95
CA SER A 45 3.84 -31.75 23.28
C SER A 45 4.43 -33.10 23.72
N THR A 46 5.39 -33.66 22.98
CA THR A 46 6.11 -34.87 23.35
C THR A 46 6.63 -34.73 24.77
N ARG A 47 5.92 -35.39 25.68
CA ARG A 47 6.13 -35.40 27.13
C ARG A 47 7.61 -35.74 27.32
N MET A 48 8.44 -34.76 27.68
CA MET A 48 9.82 -35.02 28.09
C MET A 48 9.74 -36.10 29.18
N GLN A 49 10.08 -37.34 28.82
CA GLN A 49 10.30 -38.41 29.78
C GLN A 49 11.24 -37.83 30.85
N ARG A 50 10.98 -38.09 32.14
CA ARG A 50 11.70 -37.51 33.29
C ARG A 50 13.19 -37.36 32.97
N ALA A 51 13.57 -36.16 32.52
CA ALA A 51 14.94 -35.91 32.12
C ALA A 51 15.79 -35.98 33.39
N GLU A 52 16.91 -36.68 33.30
CA GLU A 52 17.90 -36.66 34.37
C GLU A 52 18.31 -35.21 34.65
N VAL A 53 18.39 -34.86 35.93
CA VAL A 53 18.81 -33.52 36.36
C VAL A 53 20.20 -33.64 36.95
N LEU A 54 21.20 -33.14 36.23
CA LEU A 54 22.58 -33.04 36.72
C LEU A 54 22.78 -31.69 37.42
N GLN A 55 23.66 -31.64 38.43
CA GLN A 55 24.08 -30.37 39.04
C GLN A 55 25.36 -29.87 38.34
N ALA A 56 25.45 -28.57 38.09
CA ALA A 56 26.70 -27.92 37.70
C ALA A 56 27.70 -28.01 38.86
N VAL A 57 28.99 -28.13 38.54
CA VAL A 57 30.08 -28.31 39.51
C VAL A 57 31.10 -27.21 39.28
N GLU A 58 31.34 -26.40 40.31
CA GLU A 58 32.32 -25.31 40.28
C GLU A 58 33.77 -25.82 40.41
N PRO A 59 34.76 -25.13 39.81
CA PRO A 59 34.62 -23.88 39.04
C PRO A 59 34.19 -24.13 37.58
N ASP A 60 33.25 -23.34 37.06
CA ASP A 60 32.94 -23.28 35.62
C ASP A 60 32.93 -21.84 35.05
N ASP A 61 33.59 -20.92 35.78
CA ASP A 61 33.78 -19.50 35.48
C ASP A 61 34.46 -19.22 34.13
N GLN A 62 35.32 -20.15 33.69
CA GLN A 62 36.12 -20.00 32.48
C GLN A 62 35.76 -21.02 31.41
N ARG A 63 35.94 -20.63 30.15
CA ARG A 63 35.69 -21.52 29.02
C ARG A 63 36.55 -22.78 29.03
N SER A 64 37.77 -22.73 29.58
CA SER A 64 38.64 -23.88 29.77
C SER A 64 38.13 -24.87 30.81
N GLU A 65 37.25 -24.42 31.69
CA GLU A 65 36.61 -25.17 32.78
C GLU A 65 35.20 -25.65 32.39
N ALA A 66 34.80 -25.44 31.13
CA ALA A 66 33.44 -25.69 30.68
C ALA A 66 32.97 -27.13 30.94
N LEU A 67 31.84 -27.26 31.62
CA LEU A 67 31.22 -28.54 31.97
C LEU A 67 30.57 -29.20 30.76
N GLY A 68 30.58 -30.54 30.70
CA GLY A 68 29.87 -31.26 29.65
C GLY A 68 28.36 -30.99 29.73
N LEU A 69 27.74 -30.61 28.61
CA LEU A 69 26.28 -30.49 28.48
C LEU A 69 25.73 -31.67 27.66
N PRO A 70 25.32 -32.78 28.32
CA PRO A 70 24.81 -33.95 27.63
C PRO A 70 23.50 -33.66 26.88
N LEU A 71 23.29 -34.38 25.78
CA LEU A 71 22.08 -34.25 24.97
C LEU A 71 20.87 -34.78 25.75
N ASN A 72 19.75 -34.05 25.69
CA ASN A 72 18.46 -34.41 26.32
C ASN A 72 18.50 -34.51 27.85
N VAL A 73 19.46 -33.83 28.49
CA VAL A 73 19.61 -33.74 29.94
C VAL A 73 19.38 -32.30 30.38
N VAL A 74 18.84 -32.13 31.58
CA VAL A 74 18.71 -30.81 32.22
C VAL A 74 19.85 -30.65 33.22
N VAL A 75 20.64 -29.60 33.08
CA VAL A 75 21.66 -29.22 34.07
C VAL A 75 21.10 -28.11 34.94
N GLN A 76 21.13 -28.30 36.25
CA GLN A 76 20.79 -27.29 37.23
C GLN A 76 22.08 -26.60 37.71
N GLY A 77 22.13 -25.28 37.58
CA GLY A 77 23.25 -24.47 38.06
C GLY A 77 22.77 -23.31 38.91
N ARG A 78 23.70 -22.47 39.39
CA ARG A 78 23.37 -21.32 40.22
C ARG A 78 24.36 -20.19 39.95
N LEU A 79 23.82 -19.06 39.46
CA LEU A 79 24.60 -17.84 39.35
C LEU A 79 24.77 -17.23 40.75
N GLU A 80 25.98 -17.21 41.27
CA GLU A 80 26.34 -16.64 42.55
C GLU A 80 26.37 -15.11 42.49
N SER A 81 25.85 -14.49 43.56
CA SER A 81 26.09 -13.07 43.78
C SER A 81 27.46 -12.97 44.44
N GLN A 82 28.46 -12.38 43.78
CA GLN A 82 29.68 -11.97 44.46
C GLN A 82 29.35 -10.88 45.49
N ALA A 83 28.85 -11.31 46.65
CA ALA A 83 28.60 -10.51 47.84
C ALA A 83 29.74 -10.66 48.85
N SER A 84 30.76 -11.46 48.54
CA SER A 84 31.99 -11.54 49.32
C SER A 84 32.76 -10.23 49.13
N ASN A 85 32.53 -9.31 50.05
CA ASN A 85 33.55 -8.37 50.51
C ASN A 85 34.73 -9.20 51.04
N GLU A 86 35.51 -9.84 50.18
CA GLU A 86 36.89 -10.09 50.54
C GLU A 86 37.59 -8.74 50.45
N PRO A 87 38.02 -8.14 51.58
CA PRO A 87 38.87 -6.97 51.52
C PRO A 87 40.13 -7.41 50.79
N SER A 88 40.30 -6.95 49.55
CA SER A 88 41.52 -7.16 48.78
C SER A 88 42.68 -6.70 49.67
N SER A 89 43.43 -7.66 50.23
CA SER A 89 44.57 -7.40 51.08
C SER A 89 45.53 -6.52 50.29
N ALA A 90 45.67 -5.28 50.74
CA ALA A 90 46.43 -4.24 50.08
C ALA A 90 47.92 -4.62 50.03
N SER A 91 48.36 -5.28 48.96
CA SER A 91 49.79 -5.28 48.60
C SER A 91 50.08 -3.98 47.87
N GLY A 92 50.64 -3.01 48.60
CA GLY A 92 50.99 -1.69 48.12
C GLY A 92 52.03 -1.74 46.98
N GLY A 93 51.57 -1.65 45.74
CA GLY A 93 52.41 -1.42 44.56
C GLY A 93 51.95 -0.17 43.84
N LYS A 94 52.67 0.95 44.02
CA LYS A 94 52.48 2.20 43.25
C LYS A 94 52.74 1.90 41.76
N ARG A 95 51.70 1.74 40.94
CA ARG A 95 51.84 1.69 39.47
C ARG A 95 51.22 2.92 38.80
N ALA A 96 52.00 3.44 37.86
CA ALA A 96 51.83 4.70 37.16
C ALA A 96 50.49 4.84 36.43
N HIS A 97 49.95 6.05 36.51
CA HIS A 97 48.76 6.50 35.79
C HIS A 97 49.01 6.49 34.26
N HIS A 98 48.57 5.45 33.57
CA HIS A 98 48.26 5.55 32.14
C HIS A 98 46.77 5.88 31.96
N THR A 99 46.52 7.15 31.67
CA THR A 99 45.26 7.74 31.24
C THR A 99 44.84 7.18 29.88
N LEU A 100 44.07 6.09 29.88
CA LEU A 100 43.26 5.68 28.74
C LEU A 100 41.79 5.83 29.12
N GLY A 101 41.21 6.96 28.71
CA GLY A 101 39.81 7.30 28.85
C GLY A 101 38.90 6.33 28.11
N LYS A 102 38.63 5.17 28.70
CA LYS A 102 37.55 4.27 28.28
C LYS A 102 36.36 4.50 29.20
N ARG A 103 35.30 5.11 28.67
CA ARG A 103 33.97 5.16 29.30
C ARG A 103 33.62 3.74 29.74
N SER A 104 33.76 3.45 31.04
CA SER A 104 33.49 2.13 31.59
C SER A 104 32.08 1.72 31.17
N SER A 105 31.97 0.53 30.58
CA SER A 105 30.70 -0.04 30.18
C SER A 105 29.75 0.02 31.38
N LYS A 106 28.53 0.53 31.17
CA LYS A 106 27.49 0.66 32.20
C LYS A 106 27.03 -0.70 32.76
N TRP A 107 27.65 -1.80 32.36
CA TRP A 107 27.24 -3.17 32.61
C TRP A 107 28.42 -3.97 33.19
N GLN A 108 28.12 -4.78 34.20
CA GLN A 108 29.07 -5.68 34.86
C GLN A 108 28.50 -7.09 34.79
N THR A 109 29.33 -8.04 34.36
CA THR A 109 29.08 -9.46 34.55
C THR A 109 29.40 -9.79 36.00
N ILE A 110 28.48 -10.45 36.70
CA ILE A 110 28.69 -10.83 38.11
C ILE A 110 29.19 -12.25 38.23
N ASP A 111 28.65 -13.14 37.41
CA ASP A 111 28.97 -14.56 37.45
C ASP A 111 28.73 -15.19 36.06
N THR A 112 29.42 -16.29 35.76
CA THR A 112 29.45 -16.92 34.44
C THR A 112 29.69 -18.43 34.52
N ASP A 113 28.76 -19.22 34.02
CA ASP A 113 28.89 -20.67 33.96
C ASP A 113 29.10 -21.07 32.50
N TRP A 114 30.16 -21.85 32.23
CA TRP A 114 30.47 -22.38 30.91
C TRP A 114 30.12 -23.85 30.78
N PHE A 115 29.53 -24.17 29.63
CA PHE A 115 29.22 -25.53 29.22
C PHE A 115 29.78 -25.81 27.83
N VAL A 116 30.12 -27.06 27.56
CA VAL A 116 30.57 -27.55 26.27
C VAL A 116 29.68 -28.69 25.80
N VAL A 117 29.16 -28.55 24.60
CA VAL A 117 28.41 -29.61 23.91
C VAL A 117 29.41 -30.43 23.10
N LYS A 118 29.49 -31.72 23.40
CA LYS A 118 30.40 -32.70 22.76
C LYS A 118 29.58 -33.84 22.16
N GLY A 119 30.12 -34.52 21.15
CA GLY A 119 29.59 -35.79 20.64
C GLY A 119 29.40 -35.83 19.12
N PRO A 120 29.12 -37.00 18.52
CA PRO A 120 28.78 -37.09 17.12
C PRO A 120 27.32 -36.65 16.95
N ALA A 121 27.12 -35.38 16.63
CA ALA A 121 25.82 -34.99 16.09
C ALA A 121 25.61 -35.74 14.78
N GLN A 122 24.45 -36.36 14.59
CA GLN A 122 24.09 -36.85 13.27
C GLN A 122 24.11 -35.65 12.30
N PRO A 123 24.54 -35.85 11.04
CA PRO A 123 24.42 -34.82 10.02
C PRO A 123 23.00 -34.24 10.04
N ASN A 124 22.86 -32.92 9.94
CA ASN A 124 21.57 -32.22 10.00
C ASN A 124 20.83 -32.24 11.35
N SER A 125 21.46 -32.64 12.46
CA SER A 125 20.84 -32.49 13.78
C SER A 125 20.66 -31.00 14.12
N LEU A 126 19.47 -30.66 14.59
CA LEU A 126 19.14 -29.36 15.17
C LEU A 126 19.05 -29.48 16.68
N ALA A 127 19.69 -28.54 17.37
CA ALA A 127 19.63 -28.40 18.81
C ALA A 127 18.74 -27.23 19.22
N ARG A 128 18.05 -27.42 20.33
CA ARG A 128 17.35 -26.36 21.06
C ARG A 128 17.98 -26.24 22.44
N ILE A 129 18.48 -25.04 22.72
CA ILE A 129 19.11 -24.71 24.01
C ILE A 129 18.17 -23.76 24.75
N GLU A 130 17.78 -24.14 25.96
CA GLU A 130 16.75 -23.43 26.71
C GLU A 130 17.21 -23.17 28.15
N LEU A 131 17.03 -21.94 28.61
CA LEU A 131 17.30 -21.54 29.98
C LEU A 131 15.99 -21.32 30.74
N ARG A 132 15.73 -22.13 31.77
CA ARG A 132 14.54 -22.10 32.64
C ARG A 132 14.90 -21.65 34.05
N ASP A 133 13.90 -21.16 34.78
CA ASP A 133 13.98 -20.75 36.20
C ASP A 133 15.08 -19.71 36.54
N ALA A 134 15.77 -19.17 35.52
CA ALA A 134 16.93 -18.31 35.69
C ALA A 134 16.57 -16.91 36.20
N PRO A 135 17.49 -16.25 36.94
CA PRO A 135 17.30 -14.88 37.38
C PRO A 135 17.20 -13.93 36.18
N LYS A 136 16.50 -12.80 36.34
CA LYS A 136 16.24 -11.82 35.24
C LYS A 136 17.50 -11.24 34.59
N CYS A 137 18.65 -11.32 35.26
CA CYS A 137 19.93 -10.86 34.72
C CYS A 137 20.61 -11.90 33.82
N ALA A 138 20.17 -13.15 33.85
CA ALA A 138 20.79 -14.24 33.13
C ALA A 138 20.66 -14.06 31.61
N GLN A 139 21.74 -14.37 30.92
CA GLN A 139 21.86 -14.35 29.48
C GLN A 139 22.49 -15.66 29.01
N LEU A 140 21.97 -16.17 27.90
CA LEU A 140 22.43 -17.39 27.24
C LEU A 140 23.19 -16.99 25.97
N THR A 141 24.45 -17.41 25.83
CA THR A 141 25.24 -17.14 24.62
C THR A 141 25.85 -18.42 24.09
N LEU A 142 25.74 -18.64 22.79
CA LEU A 142 26.36 -19.75 22.09
C LEU A 142 27.64 -19.29 21.40
N TYR A 143 28.68 -20.11 21.47
CA TYR A 143 29.99 -19.86 20.89
C TYR A 143 30.45 -21.07 20.07
N ASN A 144 31.20 -20.81 19.00
CA ASN A 144 31.91 -21.86 18.26
C ASN A 144 33.23 -22.26 18.94
N ALA A 145 33.93 -23.25 18.38
CA ALA A 145 35.23 -23.71 18.87
C ALA A 145 36.32 -22.62 18.92
N GLN A 146 36.22 -21.57 18.09
CA GLN A 146 37.16 -20.44 18.09
C GLN A 146 36.79 -19.35 19.12
N GLY A 147 35.71 -19.51 19.87
CA GLY A 147 35.26 -18.52 20.86
C GLY A 147 34.54 -17.31 20.25
N LYS A 148 34.14 -17.39 18.98
CA LYS A 148 33.26 -16.41 18.35
C LYS A 148 31.84 -16.67 18.82
N ALA A 149 31.19 -15.63 19.37
CA ALA A 149 29.77 -15.69 19.70
C ALA A 149 28.96 -15.87 18.42
N LEU A 150 28.11 -16.88 18.40
CA LEU A 150 27.20 -17.18 17.31
C LEU A 150 25.85 -16.50 17.54
N ARG A 151 25.23 -16.74 18.71
CA ARG A 151 23.92 -16.20 19.07
C ARG A 151 23.81 -15.87 20.55
N ARG A 152 22.88 -14.99 20.91
CA ARG A 152 22.63 -14.58 22.30
C ARG A 152 21.15 -14.40 22.59
N ALA A 153 20.62 -15.14 23.55
CA ALA A 153 19.29 -14.96 24.10
C ALA A 153 19.33 -14.29 25.48
N THR A 154 18.37 -13.40 25.74
CA THR A 154 18.25 -12.70 27.02
C THR A 154 16.83 -12.82 27.56
N TRP A 155 16.68 -12.74 28.88
CA TRP A 155 15.36 -12.74 29.49
C TRP A 155 14.62 -11.45 29.11
N THR A 156 13.39 -11.61 28.59
CA THR A 156 12.48 -10.48 28.38
C THR A 156 11.19 -10.74 29.15
N ARG A 157 10.41 -9.70 29.47
CA ARG A 157 9.22 -9.81 30.36
C ARG A 157 8.35 -11.03 30.02
N GLY A 158 8.42 -12.07 30.86
CA GLY A 158 7.63 -13.29 30.72
C GLY A 158 8.10 -14.29 29.65
N VAL A 159 9.21 -14.03 28.95
CA VAL A 159 9.74 -14.93 27.92
C VAL A 159 11.15 -15.38 28.27
N ARG A 160 11.30 -16.69 28.38
CA ARG A 160 12.56 -17.37 28.71
C ARG A 160 13.59 -17.30 27.57
N PRO A 161 14.90 -17.30 27.86
CA PRO A 161 15.94 -17.35 26.85
C PRO A 161 15.96 -18.72 26.16
N VAL A 162 15.84 -18.73 24.84
CA VAL A 162 15.89 -19.93 24.01
C VAL A 162 16.70 -19.62 22.77
N LEU A 163 17.53 -20.58 22.35
CA LEU A 163 18.19 -20.63 21.06
C LEU A 163 17.65 -21.84 20.29
N PRO A 164 16.63 -21.68 19.42
CA PRO A 164 16.05 -22.77 18.63
C PRO A 164 16.93 -23.15 17.43
N ASN A 165 16.73 -24.33 16.85
CA ASN A 165 17.27 -24.75 15.54
C ASN A 165 18.79 -24.56 15.33
N GLN A 166 19.60 -24.67 16.39
CA GLN A 166 21.06 -24.56 16.32
C GLN A 166 21.66 -25.75 15.59
N ARG A 167 22.47 -25.52 14.55
CA ARG A 167 23.18 -26.61 13.89
C ARG A 167 24.22 -27.21 14.83
N MET A 168 24.30 -28.54 14.81
CA MET A 168 25.22 -29.31 15.65
C MET A 168 26.41 -29.91 14.89
N ASP A 169 26.64 -29.49 13.65
CA ASP A 169 27.70 -30.01 12.78
C ASP A 169 29.06 -29.33 12.96
N SER A 170 29.13 -28.25 13.75
CA SER A 170 30.35 -27.48 14.02
C SER A 170 30.85 -27.62 15.45
N LEU A 171 30.79 -28.84 15.99
CA LEU A 171 31.23 -29.15 17.35
C LEU A 171 32.77 -29.05 17.50
N PRO A 172 33.26 -28.73 18.72
CA PRO A 172 32.48 -28.44 19.93
C PRO A 172 31.83 -27.04 19.89
N LEU A 173 30.63 -26.97 20.47
CA LEU A 173 29.93 -25.71 20.76
C LEU A 173 30.05 -25.41 22.26
N TYR A 174 30.16 -24.13 22.60
CA TYR A 174 30.23 -23.69 23.99
C TYR A 174 29.02 -22.83 24.32
N VAL A 175 28.36 -23.13 25.43
CA VAL A 175 27.21 -22.40 25.95
C VAL A 175 27.65 -21.64 27.18
N ARG A 176 27.36 -20.35 27.23
CA ARG A 176 27.66 -19.50 28.38
C ARG A 176 26.37 -18.98 28.99
N VAL A 177 26.14 -19.32 30.26
CA VAL A 177 25.09 -18.75 31.08
C VAL A 177 25.75 -17.69 31.96
N HIS A 178 25.30 -16.44 31.92
CA HIS A 178 25.96 -15.39 32.72
C HIS A 178 24.99 -14.30 33.14
N CYS A 179 25.23 -13.71 34.31
CA CYS A 179 24.41 -12.64 34.84
C CYS A 179 25.00 -11.27 34.53
N VAL A 180 24.27 -10.41 33.82
CA VAL A 180 24.70 -9.04 33.49
C VAL A 180 23.81 -8.02 34.20
N VAL A 181 24.41 -7.16 35.02
CA VAL A 181 23.70 -6.07 35.70
C VAL A 181 24.21 -4.70 35.29
N ARG A 182 23.31 -3.71 35.32
CA ARG A 182 23.67 -2.32 35.07
C ARG A 182 24.30 -1.74 36.33
N LYS A 183 25.51 -1.17 36.23
CA LYS A 183 26.09 -0.35 37.30
C LYS A 183 25.17 0.84 37.56
N LYS A 184 24.35 0.80 38.61
CA LYS A 184 23.55 1.95 39.03
C LYS A 184 24.52 3.04 39.49
N ARG A 185 24.45 4.23 38.89
CA ARG A 185 25.21 5.43 39.32
C ARG A 185 24.66 6.10 40.59
N SER A 186 23.67 5.48 41.24
CA SER A 186 22.94 6.09 42.35
C SER A 186 23.68 5.89 43.68
N LYS A 187 23.96 7.00 44.38
CA LYS A 187 24.45 7.03 45.77
C LYS A 187 23.46 6.44 46.80
N LYS A 188 22.22 6.14 46.43
CA LYS A 188 21.24 5.54 47.35
C LYS A 188 21.48 4.03 47.50
N LYS A 189 21.76 3.63 48.74
CA LYS A 189 22.30 2.34 49.19
C LYS A 189 21.29 1.17 49.21
N SER A 190 20.01 1.38 48.85
CA SER A 190 18.94 0.46 49.26
C SER A 190 18.38 -0.49 48.19
N ASP A 191 18.64 -0.33 46.90
CA ASP A 191 18.15 -1.29 45.89
C ASP A 191 19.24 -2.27 45.46
N ARG A 192 19.69 -3.12 46.39
CA ARG A 192 20.41 -4.34 46.01
C ARG A 192 19.41 -5.29 45.36
N ILE A 193 19.28 -5.19 44.04
CA ILE A 193 18.62 -6.24 43.23
C ILE A 193 19.33 -7.53 43.63
N ALA A 194 18.60 -8.54 44.12
CA ALA A 194 19.15 -9.87 44.32
C ALA A 194 19.73 -10.31 42.97
N VAL A 195 21.05 -10.30 42.88
CA VAL A 195 21.76 -10.67 41.67
C VAL A 195 22.06 -12.15 41.81
N GLY A 196 21.72 -12.95 40.81
CA GLY A 196 21.98 -14.38 40.85
C GLY A 196 20.74 -15.18 41.25
N GLY A 197 20.90 -16.50 41.26
CA GLY A 197 19.81 -17.45 41.45
C GLY A 197 20.06 -18.75 40.71
N ALA A 198 19.32 -19.78 41.11
CA ALA A 198 19.34 -21.06 40.41
C ALA A 198 18.81 -20.91 38.98
N TYR A 199 19.24 -21.79 38.10
CA TYR A 199 18.69 -21.93 36.75
C TYR A 199 18.70 -23.41 36.34
N LYS A 200 17.98 -23.71 35.27
CA LYS A 200 18.01 -25.00 34.59
C LYS A 200 18.34 -24.79 33.12
N LEU A 201 19.44 -25.35 32.66
CA LEU A 201 19.86 -25.37 31.26
C LEU A 201 19.47 -26.70 30.64
N ALA A 202 18.64 -26.66 29.60
CA ALA A 202 18.23 -27.84 28.86
C ALA A 202 18.80 -27.78 27.44
N LEU A 203 19.37 -28.90 26.99
CA LEU A 203 19.75 -29.13 25.61
C LEU A 203 18.93 -30.28 25.07
N SER A 204 18.19 -30.05 23.99
CA SER A 204 17.46 -31.09 23.27
C SER A 204 17.88 -31.12 21.82
N THR A 205 17.91 -32.31 21.22
CA THR A 205 18.26 -32.50 19.80
C THR A 205 17.18 -33.25 19.06
N ARG A 206 17.06 -32.95 17.76
CA ARG A 206 16.21 -33.68 16.82
C ARG A 206 16.86 -33.69 15.45
N ALA A 207 16.45 -34.61 14.58
CA ALA A 207 16.79 -34.53 13.17
C ALA A 207 16.13 -33.30 12.55
N GLY A 208 16.89 -32.46 11.87
CA GLY A 208 16.36 -31.35 11.07
C GLY A 208 15.96 -31.83 9.68
N SER A 209 14.88 -31.26 9.13
CA SER A 209 14.52 -31.47 7.72
C SER A 209 15.18 -30.43 6.82
N MET A 210 15.01 -30.57 5.50
CA MET A 210 15.42 -29.54 4.53
C MET A 210 14.46 -28.35 4.51
N ASP A 211 13.25 -28.54 5.02
CA ASP A 211 12.17 -27.55 5.08
C ASP A 211 12.18 -26.77 6.40
N GLU A 212 13.28 -26.84 7.15
CA GLU A 212 13.48 -26.11 8.40
C GLU A 212 14.67 -25.16 8.30
N GLU A 213 14.53 -23.99 8.93
CA GLU A 213 15.62 -23.03 9.08
C GLU A 213 16.78 -23.65 9.87
N ARG A 214 17.97 -23.08 9.68
CA ARG A 214 19.19 -23.56 10.35
C ARG A 214 20.02 -22.41 10.88
N GLU A 215 20.34 -22.47 12.16
CA GLU A 215 21.02 -21.38 12.87
C GLU A 215 22.52 -21.64 13.05
N PRO A 216 23.37 -20.59 13.04
CA PRO A 216 23.04 -19.17 12.81
C PRO A 216 22.82 -18.83 11.32
N ASN A 217 21.80 -18.05 10.99
CA ASN A 217 21.53 -17.55 9.62
C ASN A 217 21.35 -16.01 9.51
N ASP A 218 21.80 -15.24 10.51
CA ASP A 218 21.77 -13.76 10.53
C ASP A 218 22.58 -13.09 9.39
N THR A 219 23.38 -13.87 8.66
CA THR A 219 24.23 -13.39 7.56
C THR A 219 24.19 -14.36 6.38
N ILE A 220 24.40 -13.85 5.17
CA ILE A 220 24.44 -14.67 3.95
C ILE A 220 25.66 -15.58 4.03
N GLY A 221 25.45 -16.89 4.01
CA GLY A 221 26.52 -17.88 4.12
C GLY A 221 26.03 -19.32 3.87
N PRO A 222 26.86 -20.33 4.19
CA PRO A 222 26.52 -21.75 4.02
C PRO A 222 25.33 -22.24 4.86
N ASN A 223 24.93 -21.47 5.88
CA ASN A 223 23.79 -21.80 6.75
C ASN A 223 22.48 -21.16 6.29
N THR A 224 22.53 -20.22 5.34
CA THR A 224 21.33 -19.56 4.83
C THR A 224 20.46 -20.58 4.10
N SER A 225 19.26 -20.84 4.61
CA SER A 225 18.33 -21.81 4.02
C SER A 225 18.01 -21.46 2.57
N LEU A 226 17.88 -22.48 1.74
CA LEU A 226 17.45 -22.35 0.34
C LEU A 226 15.97 -22.72 0.26
N LEU A 227 15.15 -21.79 -0.22
CA LEU A 227 13.73 -22.03 -0.47
C LEU A 227 13.49 -22.12 -1.97
N THR A 228 13.07 -23.29 -2.46
CA THR A 228 12.69 -23.50 -3.86
C THR A 228 11.18 -23.33 -4.06
N HIS A 229 10.76 -23.07 -5.29
CA HIS A 229 9.34 -23.04 -5.68
C HIS A 229 8.56 -24.27 -5.19
N GLY A 230 7.38 -24.03 -4.62
CA GLY A 230 6.48 -25.05 -4.07
C GLY A 230 6.85 -25.56 -2.68
N GLN A 231 8.02 -25.20 -2.14
CA GLN A 231 8.42 -25.58 -0.78
C GLN A 231 7.88 -24.61 0.26
N THR A 232 7.77 -25.10 1.50
CA THR A 232 7.47 -24.30 2.69
C THR A 232 8.62 -24.44 3.67
N LEU A 233 9.33 -23.35 3.96
CA LEU A 233 10.35 -23.30 5.00
C LEU A 233 9.73 -22.89 6.34
N GLN A 234 9.97 -23.68 7.38
CA GLN A 234 9.58 -23.37 8.75
C GLN A 234 10.76 -22.79 9.54
N GLY A 235 10.49 -21.77 10.34
CA GLY A 235 11.52 -21.14 11.17
C GLY A 235 10.97 -20.48 12.42
N THR A 236 11.84 -19.90 13.25
CA THR A 236 11.53 -19.33 14.56
C THR A 236 12.33 -18.06 14.77
N LEU A 237 11.63 -16.92 14.80
CA LEU A 237 12.22 -15.63 15.15
C LEU A 237 12.47 -15.52 16.67
N ALA A 238 13.59 -16.08 17.11
CA ALA A 238 14.09 -16.00 18.48
C ALA A 238 15.62 -16.19 18.54
N PRO A 239 16.32 -15.28 19.22
CA PRO A 239 15.82 -14.41 20.29
C PRO A 239 15.38 -13.02 19.80
N ARG A 240 14.99 -12.14 20.72
CA ARG A 240 14.61 -10.75 20.38
C ARG A 240 15.66 -10.09 19.49
N ALA A 241 15.18 -9.40 18.46
CA ALA A 241 15.97 -8.76 17.40
C ALA A 241 16.66 -9.74 16.46
N ASP A 242 16.12 -10.96 16.36
CA ASP A 242 16.54 -11.96 15.39
C ASP A 242 16.51 -11.45 13.96
N VAL A 243 17.37 -12.04 13.14
CA VAL A 243 17.40 -11.85 11.70
C VAL A 243 17.60 -13.21 11.06
N ASP A 244 16.65 -13.62 10.24
CA ASP A 244 16.74 -14.87 9.49
C ASP A 244 16.87 -14.51 8.01
N LEU A 245 17.93 -15.01 7.37
CA LEU A 245 18.11 -14.87 5.93
C LEU A 245 17.74 -16.17 5.23
N VAL A 246 17.00 -16.05 4.14
CA VAL A 246 16.58 -17.16 3.27
C VAL A 246 16.93 -16.81 1.83
N ARG A 247 17.62 -17.71 1.14
CA ARG A 247 17.90 -17.59 -0.31
C ARG A 247 16.72 -18.16 -1.06
N LEU A 248 16.18 -17.42 -2.02
CA LEU A 248 15.12 -17.91 -2.89
C LEU A 248 15.75 -18.50 -4.15
N ASN A 249 15.50 -19.78 -4.41
CA ASN A 249 15.85 -20.42 -5.67
C ASN A 249 14.63 -20.45 -6.58
N LEU A 250 14.71 -19.66 -7.64
CA LEU A 250 13.57 -19.39 -8.52
C LEU A 250 13.67 -20.17 -9.85
N THR A 251 14.66 -21.07 -9.98
CA THR A 251 14.91 -21.86 -11.20
C THR A 251 13.78 -22.82 -11.58
N GLY A 252 12.92 -23.21 -10.63
CA GLY A 252 11.75 -24.06 -10.88
C GLY A 252 10.48 -23.31 -11.29
N ALA A 253 10.48 -21.98 -11.22
CA ALA A 253 9.33 -21.21 -11.62
C ALA A 253 9.21 -21.15 -13.14
N ILE A 254 8.00 -21.37 -13.65
CA ILE A 254 7.72 -21.29 -15.08
C ILE A 254 7.91 -19.83 -15.53
N GLY A 255 8.90 -19.60 -16.39
CA GLY A 255 9.22 -18.27 -16.91
C GLY A 255 7.97 -17.56 -17.46
N GLY A 256 7.70 -16.36 -16.95
CA GLY A 256 6.53 -15.56 -17.32
C GLY A 256 5.31 -15.71 -16.39
N GLN A 257 5.27 -16.71 -15.52
CA GLN A 257 4.25 -16.79 -14.47
C GLN A 257 4.59 -15.92 -13.28
N ALA A 258 3.60 -15.19 -12.79
CA ALA A 258 3.70 -14.44 -11.55
C ALA A 258 3.81 -15.37 -10.34
N GLN A 259 4.62 -15.02 -9.34
CA GLN A 259 4.77 -15.80 -8.12
C GLN A 259 4.12 -15.10 -6.93
N MET A 260 3.84 -15.84 -5.87
CA MET A 260 3.36 -15.33 -4.60
C MET A 260 4.31 -15.79 -3.51
N LEU A 261 4.89 -14.82 -2.80
CA LEU A 261 5.68 -15.07 -1.60
C LEU A 261 4.79 -14.83 -0.37
N SER A 262 4.59 -15.85 0.45
CA SER A 262 3.78 -15.77 1.67
C SER A 262 4.63 -16.06 2.89
N VAL A 263 4.49 -15.23 3.92
CA VAL A 263 5.09 -15.43 5.23
C VAL A 263 3.98 -15.43 6.27
N ALA A 264 3.74 -16.59 6.89
CA ALA A 264 2.85 -16.69 8.04
C ALA A 264 3.46 -15.95 9.23
N GLY A 265 2.67 -15.09 9.89
CA GLY A 265 3.11 -14.34 11.06
C GLY A 265 3.37 -15.25 12.25
N SER A 266 4.30 -14.84 13.11
CA SER A 266 4.58 -15.54 14.37
C SER A 266 3.87 -14.83 15.55
N PRO A 267 3.02 -15.54 16.31
CA PRO A 267 2.29 -14.98 17.46
C PRO A 267 3.18 -14.18 18.42
N GLY A 268 2.80 -12.94 18.73
CA GLY A 268 3.54 -12.10 19.66
C GLY A 268 4.79 -11.42 19.08
N VAL A 269 5.19 -11.74 17.84
CA VAL A 269 6.30 -11.11 17.12
C VAL A 269 5.78 -10.05 16.17
N ARG A 270 6.39 -8.86 16.18
CA ARG A 270 6.24 -7.89 15.09
C ARG A 270 7.45 -8.03 14.20
N LEU A 271 7.27 -8.58 13.02
CA LEU A 271 8.34 -8.80 12.05
C LEU A 271 8.48 -7.64 11.07
N GLN A 272 9.62 -7.61 10.40
CA GLN A 272 9.86 -6.88 9.17
C GLN A 272 10.32 -7.89 8.13
N LEU A 273 9.69 -7.85 6.97
CA LEU A 273 10.14 -8.57 5.79
C LEU A 273 10.88 -7.60 4.87
N ARG A 274 12.03 -8.01 4.35
CA ARG A 274 12.69 -7.33 3.24
C ARG A 274 13.07 -8.33 2.17
N LEU A 275 12.69 -8.05 0.93
CA LEU A 275 13.22 -8.76 -0.23
C LEU A 275 14.43 -7.99 -0.72
N LEU A 276 15.60 -8.61 -0.73
CA LEU A 276 16.89 -7.98 -1.02
C LEU A 276 17.45 -8.51 -2.34
N HIS A 277 18.03 -7.61 -3.13
CA HIS A 277 18.90 -7.99 -4.22
C HIS A 277 20.20 -8.56 -3.63
N SER A 278 20.49 -9.88 -3.78
CA SER A 278 21.57 -10.53 -3.01
C SER A 278 22.95 -9.92 -3.27
N ALA A 279 23.25 -9.53 -4.51
CA ALA A 279 24.56 -8.95 -4.85
C ALA A 279 24.78 -7.54 -4.24
N LYS A 280 23.72 -6.76 -4.02
CA LYS A 280 23.81 -5.34 -3.59
C LYS A 280 23.33 -5.10 -2.16
N GLY A 281 22.59 -6.04 -1.57
CA GLY A 281 21.92 -5.87 -0.28
C GLY A 281 20.84 -4.78 -0.27
N ILE A 282 20.46 -4.27 -1.45
CA ILE A 282 19.46 -3.20 -1.59
C ILE A 282 18.07 -3.82 -1.40
N PRO A 283 17.22 -3.25 -0.51
CA PRO A 283 15.84 -3.70 -0.38
C PRO A 283 15.05 -3.32 -1.63
N LEU A 284 14.43 -4.32 -2.24
CA LEU A 284 13.49 -4.20 -3.34
C LEU A 284 12.08 -3.96 -2.78
N ILE A 285 11.66 -4.81 -1.83
CA ILE A 285 10.36 -4.75 -1.15
C ILE A 285 10.57 -4.68 0.36
N VAL A 286 9.76 -3.90 1.07
CA VAL A 286 9.78 -3.84 2.53
C VAL A 286 8.37 -3.86 3.10
N ARG A 287 8.07 -4.86 3.92
CA ARG A 287 6.78 -4.97 4.63
C ARG A 287 7.00 -5.03 6.14
N LYS A 288 6.11 -4.37 6.90
CA LYS A 288 6.16 -4.29 8.37
C LYS A 288 4.77 -4.55 8.93
N PRO A 289 4.30 -5.80 8.90
CA PRO A 289 2.96 -6.15 9.36
C PRO A 289 2.79 -5.82 10.86
N ARG A 290 1.54 -5.89 11.34
CA ARG A 290 1.28 -5.76 12.78
C ARG A 290 1.82 -7.00 13.50
N ARG A 291 1.78 -6.97 14.83
CA ARG A 291 2.27 -8.07 15.66
C ARG A 291 1.40 -9.32 15.44
N GLY A 292 2.03 -10.44 15.11
CA GLY A 292 1.35 -11.71 14.85
C GLY A 292 0.85 -11.88 13.42
N ASP A 293 0.77 -10.80 12.65
CA ASP A 293 0.28 -10.83 11.28
C ASP A 293 1.37 -11.33 10.31
N GLY A 294 0.92 -12.02 9.26
CA GLY A 294 1.76 -12.43 8.15
C GLY A 294 1.97 -11.33 7.11
N VAL A 295 2.66 -11.69 6.04
CA VAL A 295 2.85 -10.86 4.85
C VAL A 295 2.61 -11.75 3.63
N VAL A 296 1.92 -11.22 2.63
CA VAL A 296 1.83 -11.84 1.31
C VAL A 296 2.29 -10.79 0.31
N ILE A 297 3.24 -11.15 -0.53
CA ILE A 297 3.65 -10.36 -1.69
C ILE A 297 3.13 -11.10 -2.91
N PRO A 298 2.00 -10.64 -3.49
CA PRO A 298 1.48 -11.23 -4.70
C PRO A 298 2.36 -10.86 -5.88
N ASN A 299 2.10 -11.53 -7.01
CA ASN A 299 2.49 -11.03 -8.31
C ASN A 299 3.99 -10.74 -8.56
N LEU A 300 4.87 -11.48 -7.89
CA LEU A 300 6.31 -11.33 -7.97
C LEU A 300 6.85 -11.81 -9.33
N ASP A 301 7.50 -10.92 -10.09
CA ASP A 301 8.18 -11.26 -11.35
C ASP A 301 9.63 -11.62 -11.10
N ILE A 302 9.90 -12.91 -11.17
CA ILE A 302 11.25 -13.46 -11.00
C ILE A 302 12.23 -12.86 -12.02
N ARG A 303 11.79 -12.50 -13.23
CA ARG A 303 12.71 -11.96 -14.26
C ARG A 303 13.21 -10.57 -13.90
N ARG A 304 12.45 -9.83 -13.08
CA ARG A 304 12.84 -8.50 -12.56
C ARG A 304 13.71 -8.62 -11.32
N LEU A 305 13.71 -9.79 -10.69
CA LEU A 305 14.59 -10.14 -9.62
C LEU A 305 15.89 -10.73 -10.21
N SER A 306 17.01 -10.03 -10.06
CA SER A 306 18.31 -10.64 -10.39
C SER A 306 18.55 -11.84 -9.45
N ASP A 307 18.67 -13.04 -9.99
CA ASP A 307 19.03 -14.24 -9.23
C ASP A 307 20.51 -14.14 -8.76
N PRO A 308 20.84 -14.32 -7.46
CA PRO A 308 19.95 -14.68 -6.36
C PRO A 308 19.26 -13.51 -5.65
N VAL A 309 18.13 -13.85 -5.01
CA VAL A 309 17.34 -12.97 -4.14
C VAL A 309 17.39 -13.50 -2.72
N THR A 310 17.48 -12.59 -1.76
CA THR A 310 17.49 -12.93 -0.34
C THR A 310 16.28 -12.34 0.34
N LEU A 311 15.50 -13.18 1.01
CA LEU A 311 14.48 -12.77 1.95
C LEU A 311 15.15 -12.57 3.32
N GLU A 312 14.98 -11.39 3.91
CA GLU A 312 15.35 -11.07 5.29
C GLU A 312 14.07 -10.97 6.13
N LEU A 313 13.99 -11.80 7.16
CA LEU A 313 12.97 -11.73 8.20
C LEU A 313 13.61 -11.21 9.47
N LYS A 314 13.14 -10.05 9.95
CA LYS A 314 13.73 -9.40 11.11
C LYS A 314 12.71 -9.16 12.20
N THR A 315 13.06 -9.47 13.44
CA THR A 315 12.24 -9.12 14.59
C THR A 315 12.36 -7.62 14.91
N LEU A 316 11.28 -6.86 14.76
CA LEU A 316 11.21 -5.47 15.24
C LEU A 316 10.91 -5.41 16.74
N SER A 317 10.02 -6.27 17.22
CA SER A 317 9.67 -6.38 18.65
C SER A 317 9.06 -7.73 18.98
N GLY A 318 9.13 -8.12 20.25
CA GLY A 318 8.71 -9.46 20.69
C GLY A 318 9.78 -10.50 20.41
N GLN A 319 9.42 -11.75 20.66
CA GLN A 319 10.12 -12.97 20.27
C GLN A 319 9.13 -14.11 20.51
N ALA A 320 9.24 -15.19 19.75
CA ALA A 320 8.35 -16.34 19.92
C ALA A 320 9.14 -17.64 19.73
N PRO A 321 9.95 -18.04 20.73
CA PRO A 321 10.79 -19.23 20.63
C PRO A 321 10.02 -20.55 20.48
N ASP A 322 8.70 -20.51 20.64
CA ASP A 322 7.79 -21.66 20.58
C ASP A 322 6.74 -21.53 19.47
N ALA A 323 6.75 -20.43 18.70
CA ALA A 323 5.75 -20.18 17.66
C ALA A 323 6.45 -19.93 16.32
N PRO A 324 6.54 -20.96 15.47
CA PRO A 324 7.26 -20.82 14.22
C PRO A 324 6.53 -19.89 13.25
N TYR A 325 7.29 -19.29 12.33
CA TYR A 325 6.76 -18.76 11.08
C TYR A 325 6.89 -19.82 9.98
N ALA A 326 6.20 -19.58 8.87
CA ALA A 326 6.34 -20.38 7.65
C ALA A 326 6.50 -19.45 6.45
N VAL A 327 7.45 -19.73 5.57
CA VAL A 327 7.68 -19.02 4.31
C VAL A 327 7.37 -19.98 3.17
N THR A 328 6.52 -19.56 2.24
CA THR A 328 6.20 -20.33 1.03
C THR A 328 6.34 -19.44 -0.19
N ILE A 329 6.87 -19.99 -1.27
CA ILE A 329 6.84 -19.36 -2.59
C ILE A 329 6.19 -20.30 -3.59
N GLN A 330 5.14 -19.82 -4.24
CA GLN A 330 4.33 -20.62 -5.16
C GLN A 330 3.85 -19.78 -6.34
N THR A 331 3.26 -20.41 -7.35
CA THR A 331 2.63 -19.68 -8.45
C THR A 331 1.45 -18.88 -7.91
N PHE A 332 1.40 -17.58 -8.25
CA PHE A 332 0.27 -16.74 -7.89
C PHE A 332 -0.98 -17.19 -8.66
N VAL A 333 -2.10 -17.42 -8.00
CA VAL A 333 -3.36 -17.76 -8.68
C VAL A 333 -4.39 -16.70 -8.32
N PRO A 334 -4.90 -15.92 -9.29
CA PRO A 334 -5.94 -14.93 -9.00
C PRO A 334 -7.18 -15.55 -8.37
N GLY A 335 -7.90 -14.76 -7.56
CA GLY A 335 -9.15 -15.20 -6.93
C GLY A 335 -10.16 -15.72 -7.95
N GLY A 336 -10.74 -16.89 -7.68
CA GLY A 336 -11.74 -17.53 -8.54
C GLY A 336 -11.16 -18.25 -9.77
N CYS A 337 -9.86 -18.49 -9.81
CA CYS A 337 -9.19 -19.16 -10.92
C CYS A 337 -8.57 -20.48 -10.47
N ALA A 338 -8.61 -21.50 -11.33
CA ALA A 338 -7.92 -22.78 -11.08
C ALA A 338 -6.40 -22.69 -11.32
N SER A 339 -5.99 -21.80 -12.23
CA SER A 339 -4.60 -21.52 -12.57
C SER A 339 -4.49 -20.14 -13.22
N GLN A 340 -3.27 -19.63 -13.43
CA GLN A 340 -3.06 -18.40 -14.22
C GLN A 340 -3.54 -18.54 -15.67
N SER A 341 -3.29 -19.70 -16.29
CA SER A 341 -3.69 -19.96 -17.68
C SER A 341 -5.21 -20.10 -17.85
N ALA A 342 -5.94 -20.47 -16.79
CA ALA A 342 -7.40 -20.53 -16.81
C ALA A 342 -8.06 -19.14 -16.76
N CYS A 343 -7.34 -18.10 -16.33
CA CYS A 343 -7.83 -16.74 -16.24
C CYS A 343 -6.77 -15.71 -16.65
N PRO A 344 -6.31 -15.72 -17.92
CA PRO A 344 -5.25 -14.80 -18.36
C PRO A 344 -5.61 -13.32 -18.09
N ASP A 345 -6.88 -12.94 -18.25
CA ASP A 345 -7.37 -11.58 -18.04
C ASP A 345 -7.45 -11.15 -16.56
N ARG A 346 -7.34 -12.11 -15.63
CA ARG A 346 -7.31 -11.85 -14.18
C ARG A 346 -5.91 -11.95 -13.59
N VAL A 347 -4.92 -12.38 -14.36
CA VAL A 347 -3.52 -12.22 -13.94
C VAL A 347 -3.23 -10.72 -14.04
N PRO A 348 -2.83 -10.06 -12.94
CA PRO A 348 -2.52 -8.65 -12.98
C PRO A 348 -1.44 -8.40 -14.03
N ILE A 349 -1.45 -7.27 -14.72
CA ILE A 349 -0.37 -6.90 -15.63
C ILE A 349 0.79 -6.26 -14.87
N GLU A 350 0.48 -5.64 -13.73
CA GLU A 350 1.42 -5.22 -12.69
C GLU A 350 2.40 -6.36 -12.35
N ARG A 351 3.58 -6.05 -11.80
CA ARG A 351 4.63 -7.03 -11.50
C ARG A 351 5.57 -6.47 -10.43
N GLU A 352 5.67 -7.16 -9.31
CA GLU A 352 6.61 -6.83 -8.24
C GLU A 352 8.04 -7.28 -8.57
N PRO A 353 9.11 -6.59 -8.13
CA PRO A 353 9.10 -5.38 -7.30
C PRO A 353 8.81 -4.10 -8.12
N ASN A 354 7.92 -3.25 -7.62
CA ASN A 354 7.65 -1.91 -8.16
C ASN A 354 7.41 -0.85 -7.05
N ASP A 355 7.58 -1.21 -5.78
CA ASP A 355 7.49 -0.39 -4.55
C ASP A 355 8.19 0.98 -4.58
N GLN A 356 9.16 1.14 -5.48
CA GLN A 356 10.02 2.30 -5.60
C GLN A 356 10.06 2.79 -7.03
N ARG A 357 10.08 4.12 -7.18
CA ARG A 357 10.15 4.80 -8.47
C ARG A 357 11.30 4.30 -9.36
N GLN A 358 12.45 3.97 -8.78
CA GLN A 358 13.64 3.50 -9.50
C GLN A 358 13.45 2.13 -10.15
N VAL A 359 12.49 1.34 -9.67
CA VAL A 359 12.10 0.03 -10.22
C VAL A 359 10.64 0.06 -10.68
N ALA A 360 10.14 1.24 -11.07
CA ALA A 360 8.79 1.38 -11.60
C ALA A 360 8.57 0.44 -12.80
N LEU A 361 7.35 -0.09 -12.94
CA LEU A 361 6.98 -0.91 -14.08
C LEU A 361 6.71 -0.02 -15.30
N GLY A 362 7.47 -0.24 -16.38
CA GLY A 362 7.23 0.43 -17.65
C GLY A 362 5.91 -0.04 -18.27
N ILE A 363 5.03 0.90 -18.61
CA ILE A 363 3.74 0.63 -19.26
C ILE A 363 3.60 1.45 -20.55
N ALA A 364 2.82 0.91 -21.50
CA ALA A 364 2.57 1.58 -22.76
C ALA A 364 1.67 2.83 -22.58
N ALA A 365 1.77 3.77 -23.52
CA ALA A 365 0.76 4.82 -23.66
C ALA A 365 -0.61 4.18 -23.94
N ASN A 366 -1.68 4.75 -23.38
CA ASN A 366 -3.05 4.23 -23.51
C ASN A 366 -3.29 2.84 -22.89
N ALA A 367 -2.46 2.43 -21.92
CA ALA A 367 -2.59 1.13 -21.27
C ALA A 367 -3.78 1.05 -20.29
N LEU A 368 -4.37 -0.15 -20.22
CA LEU A 368 -5.23 -0.60 -19.13
C LEU A 368 -4.45 -1.67 -18.35
N ILE A 369 -4.23 -1.41 -17.07
CA ILE A 369 -3.43 -2.25 -16.17
C ILE A 369 -4.33 -2.77 -15.06
N THR A 370 -4.16 -4.03 -14.73
CA THR A 370 -4.68 -4.66 -13.51
C THR A 370 -3.53 -4.84 -12.52
N GLY A 371 -3.76 -4.52 -11.24
CA GLY A 371 -2.77 -4.66 -10.18
C GLY A 371 -3.39 -5.07 -8.85
N VAL A 372 -2.54 -5.44 -7.88
CA VAL A 372 -2.93 -5.81 -6.52
C VAL A 372 -2.23 -4.89 -5.54
N ILE A 373 -2.93 -4.44 -4.49
CA ILE A 373 -2.33 -3.72 -3.37
C ILE A 373 -2.41 -4.62 -2.14
N ASP A 374 -1.26 -5.09 -1.65
CA ASP A 374 -1.16 -6.03 -0.53
C ASP A 374 -1.24 -5.37 0.87
N GLY A 375 -1.54 -4.06 0.91
CA GLY A 375 -1.82 -3.30 2.12
C GLY A 375 -1.38 -1.84 2.04
N SER A 376 -1.49 -1.12 3.14
CA SER A 376 -1.16 0.32 3.19
C SER A 376 0.34 0.63 3.05
N ALA A 377 1.20 -0.39 3.10
CA ALA A 377 2.65 -0.24 2.90
C ALA A 377 3.05 -0.38 1.43
N ASP A 378 2.19 -0.97 0.62
CA ASP A 378 2.41 -1.28 -0.79
C ASP A 378 2.28 -0.04 -1.67
N LYS A 379 3.16 0.06 -2.66
CA LYS A 379 3.26 1.22 -3.54
C LYS A 379 3.64 0.81 -4.96
N ASP A 380 2.65 0.59 -5.80
CA ASP A 380 2.91 0.37 -7.20
C ASP A 380 3.37 1.65 -7.90
N TRP A 381 4.63 1.66 -8.36
CA TRP A 381 5.12 2.68 -9.27
C TRP A 381 5.10 2.19 -10.72
N TYR A 382 4.57 3.05 -11.58
CA TYR A 382 4.56 2.88 -13.02
C TYR A 382 5.33 4.00 -13.70
N GLU A 383 5.98 3.68 -14.81
CA GLU A 383 6.64 4.62 -15.70
C GLU A 383 5.97 4.55 -17.08
N VAL A 384 5.62 5.71 -17.64
CA VAL A 384 5.04 5.80 -18.98
C VAL A 384 5.74 6.89 -19.78
N ASP A 385 6.05 6.56 -21.04
CA ASP A 385 6.57 7.50 -22.03
C ASP A 385 5.39 8.19 -22.74
N GLY A 386 5.30 9.50 -22.58
CA GLY A 386 4.38 10.37 -23.31
C GLY A 386 5.10 11.37 -24.21
N VAL A 387 4.36 12.05 -25.08
CA VAL A 387 4.91 13.12 -25.91
C VAL A 387 4.75 14.47 -25.20
N VAL A 388 5.80 15.28 -25.18
CA VAL A 388 5.75 16.64 -24.61
C VAL A 388 4.66 17.43 -25.34
N GLY A 389 3.79 18.07 -24.56
CA GLY A 389 2.64 18.80 -25.08
C GLY A 389 1.34 18.00 -25.14
N GLN A 390 1.35 16.66 -25.05
CA GLN A 390 0.11 15.87 -24.94
C GLN A 390 -0.57 16.06 -23.58
N VAL A 391 -1.88 15.83 -23.53
CA VAL A 391 -2.66 15.77 -22.30
C VAL A 391 -2.78 14.32 -21.84
N MET A 392 -2.25 14.03 -20.66
CA MET A 392 -2.42 12.74 -19.98
C MET A 392 -3.61 12.78 -19.03
N SER A 393 -4.47 11.76 -19.08
CA SER A 393 -5.46 11.47 -18.05
C SER A 393 -5.19 10.10 -17.44
N VAL A 394 -5.43 9.97 -16.13
CA VAL A 394 -5.30 8.69 -15.42
C VAL A 394 -6.59 8.43 -14.67
N GLU A 395 -7.06 7.21 -14.74
CA GLU A 395 -8.25 6.75 -14.06
C GLU A 395 -7.90 5.49 -13.26
N LEU A 396 -8.25 5.49 -11.98
CA LEU A 396 -8.02 4.38 -11.06
C LEU A 396 -9.36 3.93 -10.51
N GLN A 397 -9.65 2.65 -10.64
CA GLN A 397 -10.78 1.99 -9.99
C GLN A 397 -10.25 1.13 -8.85
N ALA A 398 -10.57 1.51 -7.61
CA ALA A 398 -10.18 0.73 -6.44
C ALA A 398 -11.09 -0.50 -6.26
N PRO A 399 -10.56 -1.65 -5.79
CA PRO A 399 -11.38 -2.78 -5.41
C PRO A 399 -12.29 -2.44 -4.21
N SER A 400 -13.33 -3.26 -4.01
CA SER A 400 -14.19 -3.14 -2.83
C SER A 400 -13.39 -3.36 -1.54
N GLY A 401 -13.52 -2.43 -0.58
CA GLY A 401 -12.95 -2.58 0.77
C GLY A 401 -11.55 -1.99 0.98
N ILE A 402 -10.91 -1.48 -0.07
CA ILE A 402 -9.58 -0.86 0.01
C ILE A 402 -9.66 0.59 -0.46
N ALA A 403 -9.15 1.52 0.35
CA ALA A 403 -8.97 2.90 -0.05
C ALA A 403 -7.59 3.07 -0.69
N LEU A 404 -7.55 3.64 -1.90
CA LEU A 404 -6.32 3.85 -2.66
C LEU A 404 -6.01 5.34 -2.84
N GLU A 405 -4.73 5.67 -2.90
CA GLU A 405 -4.23 6.98 -3.28
C GLU A 405 -3.53 6.89 -4.64
N LEU A 406 -3.92 7.78 -5.55
CA LEU A 406 -3.33 7.94 -6.87
C LEU A 406 -2.50 9.23 -6.91
N GLN A 407 -1.26 9.11 -7.34
CA GLN A 407 -0.38 10.24 -7.64
C GLN A 407 0.16 10.10 -9.07
N ALA A 408 0.32 11.21 -9.77
CA ALA A 408 1.06 11.24 -11.03
C ALA A 408 1.91 12.50 -11.12
N GLY A 409 3.07 12.41 -11.77
CA GLY A 409 3.97 13.54 -11.86
C GLY A 409 5.24 13.29 -12.66
N HIS A 410 6.01 14.37 -12.84
CA HIS A 410 7.41 14.28 -13.22
C HIS A 410 8.28 14.35 -11.98
N ASP A 411 9.37 13.59 -11.99
CA ASP A 411 10.38 13.67 -10.94
C ASP A 411 9.85 13.41 -9.53
N LYS A 412 10.28 14.24 -8.56
CA LYS A 412 9.88 14.12 -7.15
C LYS A 412 8.63 14.94 -6.83
N THR A 413 8.10 15.68 -7.80
CA THR A 413 7.01 16.63 -7.58
C THR A 413 5.71 16.04 -8.15
N PRO A 414 4.85 15.46 -7.31
CA PRO A 414 3.55 14.99 -7.78
C PRO A 414 2.73 16.18 -8.26
N TRP A 415 2.05 16.04 -9.39
CA TRP A 415 1.16 17.06 -9.92
C TRP A 415 -0.13 17.15 -9.13
N VAL A 416 -0.63 15.99 -8.70
CA VAL A 416 -1.90 15.84 -8.03
C VAL A 416 -1.81 14.58 -7.18
N THR A 417 -2.39 14.65 -5.99
CA THR A 417 -2.69 13.48 -5.15
C THR A 417 -4.21 13.41 -5.01
N LEU A 418 -4.81 12.30 -5.43
CA LEU A 418 -6.22 12.02 -5.23
C LEU A 418 -6.38 10.79 -4.36
N ARG A 419 -7.33 10.83 -3.44
CA ARG A 419 -7.73 9.67 -2.64
C ARG A 419 -9.06 9.14 -3.15
N GLY A 420 -9.09 7.86 -3.48
CA GLY A 420 -10.31 7.09 -3.75
C GLY A 420 -10.73 6.39 -2.47
N GLY A 421 -11.93 6.71 -1.98
CA GLY A 421 -12.32 6.38 -0.60
C GLY A 421 -13.71 5.75 -0.42
N ALA A 422 -14.45 5.46 -1.49
CA ALA A 422 -15.67 4.67 -1.40
C ALA A 422 -15.68 3.56 -2.45
N GLN A 423 -16.19 2.38 -2.06
CA GLN A 423 -16.14 1.15 -2.84
C GLN A 423 -16.57 1.36 -4.30
N GLY A 424 -15.75 0.89 -5.25
CA GLY A 424 -16.07 0.93 -6.68
C GLY A 424 -16.04 2.32 -7.33
N GLN A 425 -15.66 3.38 -6.59
CA GLN A 425 -15.55 4.71 -7.19
C GLN A 425 -14.29 4.85 -8.03
N PHE A 426 -14.46 5.47 -9.20
CA PHE A 426 -13.37 5.86 -10.07
C PHE A 426 -12.74 7.15 -9.55
N VAL A 427 -11.42 7.13 -9.39
CA VAL A 427 -10.61 8.31 -9.17
C VAL A 427 -10.03 8.72 -10.50
N ARG A 428 -10.39 9.90 -10.98
CA ARG A 428 -9.88 10.43 -12.24
C ARG A 428 -8.99 11.64 -12.00
N LEU A 429 -7.73 11.51 -12.40
CA LEU A 429 -6.84 12.66 -12.56
C LEU A 429 -7.30 13.47 -13.78
N PRO A 430 -7.64 14.76 -13.61
CA PRO A 430 -8.00 15.61 -14.74
C PRO A 430 -6.83 15.68 -15.72
N GLY A 431 -7.14 15.89 -17.00
CA GLY A 431 -6.13 15.97 -18.06
C GLY A 431 -5.01 16.94 -17.70
N ARG A 432 -3.75 16.49 -17.72
CA ARG A 432 -2.56 17.31 -17.49
C ARG A 432 -1.66 17.31 -18.71
N ARG A 433 -1.25 18.51 -19.15
CA ARG A 433 -0.26 18.67 -20.21
C ARG A 433 1.10 18.16 -19.72
N ILE A 434 1.71 17.28 -20.50
CA ILE A 434 3.01 16.68 -20.22
C ILE A 434 4.10 17.67 -20.58
N SER A 435 4.99 17.94 -19.65
CA SER A 435 6.15 18.82 -19.88
C SER A 435 7.47 18.06 -20.03
N LYS A 436 7.51 16.76 -19.70
CA LYS A 436 8.65 15.87 -19.91
C LYS A 436 8.20 14.54 -20.49
N ARG A 437 9.02 13.94 -21.35
CA ARG A 437 8.71 12.64 -21.97
C ARG A 437 8.30 11.56 -20.96
N ARG A 438 8.96 11.50 -19.80
CA ARG A 438 8.74 10.45 -18.82
C ARG A 438 7.84 10.92 -17.68
N VAL A 439 6.75 10.20 -17.46
CA VAL A 439 5.80 10.43 -16.36
C VAL A 439 5.80 9.22 -15.43
N TYR A 440 5.66 9.47 -14.13
CA TYR A 440 5.50 8.43 -13.13
C TYR A 440 4.11 8.48 -12.53
N ILE A 441 3.52 7.31 -12.33
CA ILE A 441 2.24 7.13 -11.67
C ILE A 441 2.50 6.27 -10.43
N ARG A 442 1.93 6.64 -9.30
CA ARG A 442 1.98 5.85 -8.06
C ARG A 442 0.57 5.51 -7.62
N VAL A 443 0.31 4.24 -7.39
CA VAL A 443 -0.86 3.74 -6.67
C VAL A 443 -0.38 3.28 -5.30
N SER A 444 -1.10 3.61 -4.23
CA SER A 444 -0.72 3.16 -2.88
C SER A 444 -1.93 2.94 -1.99
N GLY A 445 -1.89 1.92 -1.14
CA GLY A 445 -2.93 1.69 -0.15
C GLY A 445 -2.94 2.77 0.95
N VAL A 446 -4.13 3.25 1.33
CA VAL A 446 -4.31 4.25 2.40
C VAL A 446 -4.85 3.58 3.67
N GLU A 447 -5.94 2.84 3.51
CA GLU A 447 -6.70 2.20 4.60
C GLU A 447 -7.45 0.98 4.04
N GLY A 448 -7.78 0.04 4.92
CA GLY A 448 -8.40 -1.23 4.58
C GLY A 448 -7.52 -2.41 4.97
N ASP A 449 -8.15 -3.56 5.19
CA ASP A 449 -7.42 -4.81 5.31
C ASP A 449 -6.97 -5.24 3.90
N ALA A 450 -5.75 -5.74 3.81
CA ALA A 450 -5.20 -6.25 2.57
C ALA A 450 -6.08 -7.39 2.04
N ASP A 451 -6.65 -7.21 0.85
CA ASP A 451 -7.23 -8.30 0.08
C ASP A 451 -6.37 -8.53 -1.16
N VAL A 452 -5.44 -9.47 -1.03
CA VAL A 452 -4.51 -9.85 -2.11
C VAL A 452 -5.21 -10.52 -3.30
N THR A 453 -6.52 -10.77 -3.20
CA THR A 453 -7.33 -11.29 -4.32
C THR A 453 -8.06 -10.18 -5.08
N ALA A 454 -8.12 -8.96 -4.51
CA ALA A 454 -8.86 -7.87 -5.09
C ALA A 454 -7.99 -7.03 -6.03
N LEU A 455 -8.44 -6.89 -7.28
CA LEU A 455 -7.71 -6.17 -8.32
C LEU A 455 -8.16 -4.71 -8.37
N TYR A 456 -7.21 -3.79 -8.52
CA TYR A 456 -7.52 -2.46 -9.03
C TYR A 456 -7.33 -2.41 -10.55
N HIS A 457 -8.01 -1.45 -11.18
CA HIS A 457 -7.82 -1.15 -12.60
C HIS A 457 -7.26 0.26 -12.77
N LEU A 458 -6.15 0.38 -13.47
CA LEU A 458 -5.50 1.65 -13.80
C LEU A 458 -5.54 1.84 -15.31
N ARG A 459 -6.24 2.90 -15.76
CA ARG A 459 -6.25 3.32 -17.16
C ARG A 459 -5.44 4.59 -17.32
N VAL A 460 -4.46 4.56 -18.20
CA VAL A 460 -3.70 5.74 -18.62
C VAL A 460 -4.15 6.08 -20.03
N SER A 461 -4.37 7.35 -20.34
CA SER A 461 -4.71 7.77 -21.70
C SER A 461 -4.01 9.07 -22.05
N PHE A 462 -3.52 9.15 -23.29
CA PHE A 462 -2.90 10.34 -23.87
C PHE A 462 -3.78 10.85 -24.98
N ARG A 463 -3.88 12.17 -25.07
CA ARG A 463 -4.57 12.86 -26.14
C ARG A 463 -3.65 13.96 -26.61
N ASP A 464 -3.62 14.21 -27.91
CA ASP A 464 -2.97 15.42 -28.38
C ASP A 464 -3.67 16.60 -27.74
N ASP A 465 -2.87 17.57 -27.29
CA ASP A 465 -3.45 18.76 -26.72
C ASP A 465 -4.00 19.63 -27.83
N VAL A 466 -5.23 19.30 -28.21
CA VAL A 466 -6.04 20.09 -29.13
C VAL A 466 -6.58 21.35 -28.47
N SER A 467 -6.24 21.64 -27.19
CA SER A 467 -6.60 22.89 -26.56
C SER A 467 -5.75 24.05 -27.10
N PHE A 468 -6.40 24.73 -28.06
CA PHE A 468 -6.47 26.18 -28.19
C PHE A 468 -5.16 26.94 -28.47
N ARG A 469 -4.38 26.48 -29.45
CA ARG A 469 -4.43 27.35 -30.64
C ARG A 469 -5.66 26.87 -31.38
N GLN A 470 -6.74 27.65 -31.41
CA GLN A 470 -7.39 27.74 -32.71
C GLN A 470 -6.25 28.25 -33.60
N PRO A 471 -5.63 27.47 -34.51
CA PRO A 471 -5.07 28.13 -35.68
C PRO A 471 -6.22 28.97 -36.17
N ALA A 472 -6.12 30.32 -36.13
CA ALA A 472 -7.22 31.27 -36.36
C ALA A 472 -8.34 30.56 -37.12
N GLN A 473 -9.37 30.06 -36.37
CA GLN A 473 -10.18 28.91 -36.79
C GLN A 473 -10.54 29.18 -38.24
N ALA A 474 -9.96 28.43 -39.18
CA ALA A 474 -10.12 28.75 -40.60
C ALA A 474 -11.62 28.92 -40.80
N LEU A 475 -12.02 30.14 -41.16
CA LEU A 475 -13.40 30.58 -41.03
C LEU A 475 -14.28 29.52 -41.70
N GLN A 476 -15.05 28.79 -40.91
CA GLN A 476 -15.87 27.72 -41.48
C GLN A 476 -17.04 28.41 -42.17
N PRO A 477 -17.25 28.21 -43.48
CA PRO A 477 -18.41 28.77 -44.15
C PRO A 477 -19.67 28.16 -43.53
N LEU A 478 -20.68 29.00 -43.26
CA LEU A 478 -22.04 28.51 -43.11
C LEU A 478 -22.45 27.91 -44.46
N LEU A 479 -22.72 26.61 -44.46
CA LEU A 479 -23.23 25.94 -45.63
C LEU A 479 -24.68 26.36 -45.84
N ALA A 480 -25.05 26.63 -47.09
CA ALA A 480 -26.45 26.76 -47.48
C ALA A 480 -27.15 25.43 -47.13
N ALA A 481 -28.28 25.52 -46.43
CA ALA A 481 -29.14 24.38 -46.20
C ALA A 481 -29.88 24.02 -47.49
N PRO A 482 -30.43 22.80 -47.62
CA PRO A 482 -31.29 22.43 -48.74
C PRO A 482 -32.42 23.45 -48.95
N GLU A 483 -32.83 23.64 -50.21
CA GLU A 483 -33.71 24.72 -50.70
C GLU A 483 -34.74 25.24 -49.68
N GLY A 484 -34.69 26.55 -49.41
CA GLY A 484 -35.65 27.27 -48.56
C GLY A 484 -35.35 27.29 -47.06
N GLN A 485 -34.32 26.60 -46.55
CA GLN A 485 -34.02 26.56 -45.11
C GLN A 485 -32.96 27.58 -44.62
N GLY A 486 -32.47 28.44 -45.51
CA GLY A 486 -31.43 29.43 -45.21
C GLY A 486 -30.07 28.78 -44.92
N TYR A 487 -29.27 29.39 -44.06
CA TYR A 487 -27.99 28.85 -43.61
C TYR A 487 -28.17 28.19 -42.24
N LEU A 488 -27.65 26.97 -42.05
CA LEU A 488 -27.85 26.19 -40.81
C LEU A 488 -26.55 25.52 -40.36
N ARG A 489 -26.24 25.62 -39.06
CA ARG A 489 -25.08 24.94 -38.47
C ARG A 489 -25.36 24.48 -37.05
N SER A 490 -24.94 23.26 -36.73
CA SER A 490 -24.96 22.74 -35.36
C SER A 490 -23.54 22.61 -34.81
N GLY A 491 -23.38 22.76 -33.50
CA GLY A 491 -22.10 22.63 -32.81
C GLY A 491 -22.27 22.35 -31.32
N ALA A 492 -21.15 22.12 -30.62
CA ALA A 492 -21.14 21.95 -29.17
C ALA A 492 -19.97 22.72 -28.55
N LEU A 493 -20.26 23.55 -27.56
CA LEU A 493 -19.27 24.31 -26.80
C LEU A 493 -18.90 23.51 -25.55
N LEU A 494 -17.69 22.94 -25.53
CA LEU A 494 -17.27 21.92 -24.54
C LEU A 494 -16.65 22.50 -23.26
N SER A 495 -16.41 23.81 -23.19
CA SER A 495 -15.81 24.47 -22.04
C SER A 495 -16.48 25.83 -21.78
N PRO A 496 -16.41 26.35 -20.54
CA PRO A 496 -16.83 27.72 -20.26
C PRO A 496 -16.01 28.70 -21.12
N ARG A 497 -16.65 29.73 -21.65
CA ARG A 497 -16.07 30.72 -22.58
C ARG A 497 -15.54 30.14 -23.89
N ALA A 498 -15.93 28.93 -24.27
CA ALA A 498 -15.67 28.44 -25.62
C ALA A 498 -16.43 29.29 -26.64
N THR A 499 -15.78 29.60 -27.75
CA THR A 499 -16.37 30.34 -28.88
C THR A 499 -16.12 29.58 -30.18
N HIS A 500 -17.18 29.42 -30.97
CA HIS A 500 -17.10 28.98 -32.36
C HIS A 500 -17.40 30.16 -33.28
N THR A 501 -16.68 30.23 -34.40
CA THR A 501 -16.77 31.33 -35.36
C THR A 501 -16.99 30.79 -36.77
N TYR A 502 -17.91 31.40 -37.50
CA TYR A 502 -18.30 31.06 -38.86
C TYR A 502 -18.28 32.28 -39.77
N THR A 503 -18.11 32.05 -41.08
CA THR A 503 -18.33 33.06 -42.12
C THR A 503 -19.66 32.85 -42.81
N LEU A 504 -20.35 33.95 -43.09
CA LEU A 504 -21.53 33.99 -43.93
C LEU A 504 -21.22 34.94 -45.08
N ASP A 505 -21.07 34.39 -46.28
CA ASP A 505 -20.78 35.18 -47.48
C ASP A 505 -22.06 35.43 -48.26
N LEU A 506 -22.54 36.68 -48.22
CA LEU A 506 -23.69 37.16 -48.99
C LEU A 506 -23.24 38.09 -50.13
N SER A 507 -21.94 38.15 -50.43
CA SER A 507 -21.40 39.08 -51.43
C SER A 507 -21.90 38.80 -52.85
N ALA A 508 -22.35 37.58 -53.13
CA ALA A 508 -22.93 37.19 -54.41
C ALA A 508 -24.37 37.70 -54.62
N ASN A 509 -25.03 38.21 -53.59
CA ASN A 509 -26.41 38.71 -53.69
C ASN A 509 -26.43 40.13 -54.25
N SER A 510 -27.39 40.46 -55.10
CA SER A 510 -27.50 41.80 -55.70
C SER A 510 -28.38 42.78 -54.90
N GLN A 511 -29.11 42.30 -53.89
CA GLN A 511 -30.03 43.08 -53.06
C GLN A 511 -29.85 42.75 -51.57
N PRO A 512 -30.08 43.70 -50.64
CA PRO A 512 -30.14 43.42 -49.22
C PRO A 512 -31.19 42.35 -48.90
N GLN A 513 -30.83 41.35 -48.11
CA GLN A 513 -31.77 40.33 -47.64
C GLN A 513 -32.27 40.66 -46.24
N SER A 514 -33.58 40.63 -46.04
CA SER A 514 -34.18 40.57 -44.71
C SER A 514 -34.05 39.15 -44.21
N GLY A 515 -33.42 38.96 -43.06
CA GLY A 515 -33.18 37.66 -42.46
C GLY A 515 -33.61 37.57 -41.01
N LEU A 516 -33.72 36.35 -40.51
CA LEU A 516 -33.94 36.02 -39.11
C LEU A 516 -32.72 35.26 -38.59
N LEU A 517 -31.98 35.89 -37.67
CA LEU A 517 -30.93 35.20 -36.92
C LEU A 517 -31.59 34.44 -35.78
N ARG A 518 -31.55 33.11 -35.84
CA ARG A 518 -32.07 32.22 -34.80
C ARG A 518 -30.94 31.42 -34.17
N LEU A 519 -30.87 31.45 -32.85
CA LEU A 519 -30.01 30.58 -32.05
C LEU A 519 -30.92 29.64 -31.26
N THR A 520 -30.84 28.35 -31.53
CA THR A 520 -31.50 27.30 -30.75
C THR A 520 -30.47 26.70 -29.82
N ASN A 521 -30.74 26.76 -28.52
CA ASN A 521 -29.86 26.18 -27.50
C ASN A 521 -30.45 24.89 -26.98
N ASP A 522 -29.73 23.79 -27.18
CA ASP A 522 -30.16 22.44 -26.77
C ASP A 522 -29.48 21.99 -25.46
N GLY A 523 -28.70 22.86 -24.81
CA GLY A 523 -27.99 22.53 -23.59
C GLY A 523 -28.28 23.43 -22.41
N ALA A 524 -27.72 23.07 -21.26
CA ALA A 524 -28.01 23.71 -19.97
C ALA A 524 -27.28 25.06 -19.76
N ALA A 525 -26.35 25.43 -20.64
CA ALA A 525 -25.55 26.65 -20.51
C ALA A 525 -26.13 27.76 -21.38
N ARG A 526 -26.17 29.00 -20.87
CA ARG A 526 -26.53 30.17 -21.67
C ARG A 526 -25.51 30.39 -22.79
N GLN A 527 -26.00 30.68 -24.00
CA GLN A 527 -25.15 30.96 -25.16
C GLN A 527 -25.51 32.31 -25.78
N ARG A 528 -24.48 33.05 -26.18
CA ARG A 528 -24.60 34.29 -26.93
C ARG A 528 -24.18 34.05 -28.37
N CYS A 529 -25.01 34.47 -29.32
CA CYS A 529 -24.63 34.52 -30.72
C CYS A 529 -24.51 35.97 -31.18
N THR A 530 -23.37 36.33 -31.79
CA THR A 530 -23.14 37.67 -32.34
C THR A 530 -22.83 37.59 -33.83
N LEU A 531 -23.47 38.47 -34.60
CA LEU A 531 -23.24 38.65 -36.03
C LEU A 531 -22.58 40.00 -36.26
N ARG A 532 -21.42 40.00 -36.92
CA ARG A 532 -20.65 41.19 -37.26
C ARG A 532 -20.41 41.24 -38.77
N SER A 533 -20.30 42.43 -39.34
CA SER A 533 -19.75 42.59 -40.69
C SER A 533 -18.24 42.34 -40.70
N SER A 534 -17.66 42.18 -41.89
CA SER A 534 -16.23 41.93 -42.08
C SER A 534 -15.30 43.02 -41.52
N ASP A 535 -15.81 44.26 -41.34
CA ASP A 535 -15.11 45.37 -40.68
C ASP A 535 -15.21 45.33 -39.14
N GLY A 536 -15.90 44.32 -38.58
CA GLY A 536 -16.07 44.12 -37.15
C GLY A 536 -17.28 44.84 -36.53
N LYS A 537 -18.05 45.62 -37.30
CA LYS A 537 -19.25 46.29 -36.77
C LYS A 537 -20.31 45.26 -36.37
N LEU A 538 -20.85 45.42 -35.15
CA LEU A 538 -21.92 44.55 -34.65
C LEU A 538 -23.22 44.83 -35.40
N ILE A 539 -23.77 43.80 -36.03
CA ILE A 539 -25.04 43.84 -36.76
C ILE A 539 -26.18 43.38 -35.86
N ALA A 540 -25.99 42.25 -35.18
CA ALA A 540 -26.99 41.68 -34.31
C ALA A 540 -26.37 40.84 -33.18
N THR A 541 -27.11 40.72 -32.10
CA THR A 541 -26.81 39.81 -30.99
C THR A 541 -28.09 39.11 -30.58
N THR A 542 -27.98 37.84 -30.23
CA THR A 542 -29.07 37.07 -29.63
C THR A 542 -28.51 36.26 -28.46
N LEU A 543 -29.29 36.16 -27.39
CA LEU A 543 -28.90 35.45 -26.17
C LEU A 543 -29.94 34.37 -25.92
N SER A 544 -29.53 33.11 -26.00
CA SER A 544 -30.36 32.00 -25.55
C SER A 544 -30.26 31.87 -24.03
N GLY A 545 -31.37 31.54 -23.38
CA GLY A 545 -31.37 31.16 -21.98
C GLY A 545 -30.96 29.69 -21.83
N ILE A 546 -31.84 28.86 -21.29
CA ILE A 546 -31.58 27.43 -21.03
C ILE A 546 -32.16 26.56 -22.15
N ALA A 547 -31.94 25.24 -22.09
CA ALA A 547 -32.37 24.28 -23.10
C ALA A 547 -33.83 24.51 -23.55
N GLY A 548 -34.03 24.59 -24.87
CA GLY A 548 -35.33 24.83 -25.50
C GLY A 548 -35.57 26.29 -25.91
N ASP A 549 -34.74 27.23 -25.47
CA ASP A 549 -34.83 28.63 -25.92
C ASP A 549 -34.38 28.79 -27.38
N SER A 550 -35.21 29.47 -28.17
CA SER A 550 -34.98 29.76 -29.59
C SER A 550 -35.23 31.25 -29.91
N PRO A 551 -34.47 32.20 -29.33
CA PRO A 551 -34.65 33.61 -29.64
C PRO A 551 -34.39 33.90 -31.12
N ASN A 552 -35.28 34.68 -31.70
CA ASN A 552 -35.21 35.15 -33.08
C ASN A 552 -34.91 36.66 -33.08
N THR A 553 -33.82 37.06 -33.75
CA THR A 553 -33.48 38.46 -33.95
C THR A 553 -33.61 38.78 -35.45
N PRO A 554 -34.54 39.66 -35.86
CA PRO A 554 -34.61 40.11 -37.24
C PRO A 554 -33.36 40.93 -37.58
N VAL A 555 -32.80 40.71 -38.78
CA VAL A 555 -31.58 41.34 -39.26
C VAL A 555 -31.74 41.75 -40.72
N LEU A 556 -31.21 42.93 -41.09
CA LEU A 556 -31.09 43.34 -42.49
C LEU A 556 -29.63 43.15 -42.90
N LEU A 557 -29.40 42.32 -43.92
CA LEU A 557 -28.06 41.91 -44.35
C LEU A 557 -27.83 42.36 -45.80
N PRO A 558 -27.19 43.53 -46.01
CA PRO A 558 -26.65 43.91 -47.31
C PRO A 558 -25.69 42.84 -47.89
N PRO A 559 -25.45 42.84 -49.22
CA PRO A 559 -24.43 41.98 -49.82
C PRO A 559 -23.04 42.26 -49.25
N ALA A 560 -22.55 41.38 -48.40
CA ALA A 560 -21.25 41.50 -47.73
C ALA A 560 -20.81 40.16 -47.12
N LEU A 561 -19.57 40.13 -46.64
CA LEU A 561 -19.06 39.05 -45.80
C LEU A 561 -19.36 39.36 -44.32
N TYR A 562 -19.90 38.38 -43.61
CA TYR A 562 -20.23 38.47 -42.19
C TYR A 562 -19.50 37.41 -41.38
N GLN A 563 -19.27 37.73 -40.11
CA GLN A 563 -18.71 36.84 -39.10
C GLN A 563 -19.77 36.55 -38.03
N LEU A 564 -20.13 35.28 -37.90
CA LEU A 564 -21.06 34.80 -36.89
C LEU A 564 -20.26 34.09 -35.80
N SER A 565 -20.44 34.46 -34.53
CA SER A 565 -19.82 33.77 -33.40
C SER A 565 -20.86 33.27 -32.42
N VAL A 566 -20.63 32.10 -31.83
CA VAL A 566 -21.44 31.50 -30.77
C VAL A 566 -20.54 31.24 -29.57
N GLU A 567 -20.84 31.88 -28.44
CA GLU A 567 -20.05 31.89 -27.21
C GLU A 567 -20.85 31.27 -26.05
N ASN A 568 -20.20 30.43 -25.24
CA ASN A 568 -20.76 29.93 -24.00
C ASN A 568 -20.53 30.97 -22.90
N VAL A 569 -21.60 31.66 -22.50
CA VAL A 569 -21.54 32.73 -21.49
C VAL A 569 -21.81 32.22 -20.08
N SER A 570 -22.01 30.91 -19.90
CA SER A 570 -22.18 30.32 -18.58
C SER A 570 -20.85 30.16 -17.84
N GLU A 571 -20.85 30.52 -16.56
CA GLU A 571 -19.71 30.31 -15.66
C GLU A 571 -19.62 28.86 -15.15
N THR A 572 -20.72 28.10 -15.22
CA THR A 572 -20.84 26.77 -14.61
C THR A 572 -20.11 25.65 -15.35
N GLY A 573 -19.46 25.96 -16.47
CA GLY A 573 -18.60 25.02 -17.22
C GLY A 573 -19.31 23.84 -17.87
N ALA A 574 -20.65 23.82 -17.89
CA ALA A 574 -21.41 22.81 -18.58
C ALA A 574 -21.20 22.89 -20.11
N ALA A 575 -20.95 21.75 -20.74
CA ALA A 575 -20.96 21.64 -22.19
C ALA A 575 -22.38 21.87 -22.72
N SER A 576 -22.52 22.56 -23.86
CA SER A 576 -23.83 22.91 -24.41
C SER A 576 -23.83 22.78 -25.93
N ALA A 577 -24.75 21.97 -26.46
CA ALA A 577 -25.02 21.89 -27.89
C ALA A 577 -25.81 23.12 -28.34
N TYR A 578 -25.69 23.48 -29.61
CA TYR A 578 -26.46 24.55 -30.22
C TYR A 578 -26.70 24.29 -31.70
N GLN A 579 -27.73 24.95 -32.21
CA GLN A 579 -28.00 25.09 -33.63
C GLN A 579 -28.23 26.56 -33.94
N VAL A 580 -27.47 27.11 -34.88
CA VAL A 580 -27.62 28.49 -35.35
C VAL A 580 -28.07 28.51 -36.79
N SER A 581 -29.03 29.37 -37.11
CA SER A 581 -29.50 29.56 -38.47
C SER A 581 -29.72 31.01 -38.84
N VAL A 582 -29.44 31.35 -40.09
CA VAL A 582 -29.81 32.63 -40.71
C VAL A 582 -30.76 32.30 -41.86
N ARG A 583 -32.04 32.62 -41.70
CA ARG A 583 -33.07 32.34 -42.71
C ARG A 583 -33.52 33.62 -43.38
N GLU A 584 -33.72 33.60 -44.68
CA GLU A 584 -34.36 34.70 -45.41
C GLU A 584 -35.83 34.79 -44.98
N LEU A 585 -36.30 36.01 -44.72
CA LEU A 585 -37.71 36.29 -44.51
C LEU A 585 -38.37 36.34 -45.89
N THR A 586 -38.88 35.20 -46.36
CA THR A 586 -39.73 35.18 -47.56
C THR A 586 -41.02 35.93 -47.24
N ASP A 587 -41.31 36.97 -47.99
CA ASP A 587 -42.38 37.94 -47.77
C ASP A 587 -43.74 37.32 -47.39
N SER A 588 -44.11 37.44 -46.11
CA SER A 588 -45.50 37.57 -45.66
C SER A 588 -45.58 38.06 -44.20
N VAL A 589 -44.83 39.11 -43.85
CA VAL A 589 -45.12 39.87 -42.62
C VAL A 589 -45.91 41.11 -43.05
N PRO A 590 -47.20 41.25 -42.69
CA PRO A 590 -47.96 42.44 -43.03
C PRO A 590 -47.34 43.66 -42.33
N PRO A 591 -47.39 44.85 -42.96
CA PRO A 591 -46.81 46.05 -42.39
C PRO A 591 -47.45 46.37 -41.02
N PRO A 592 -46.68 46.94 -40.07
CA PRO A 592 -47.17 47.23 -38.73
C PRO A 592 -48.21 48.35 -38.80
N GLY A 593 -49.50 48.00 -38.79
CA GLY A 593 -50.56 49.00 -38.87
C GLY A 593 -52.02 48.52 -38.90
N SER A 594 -52.34 47.23 -38.78
CA SER A 594 -53.75 46.80 -38.73
C SER A 594 -53.96 45.57 -37.84
N LEU A 595 -54.17 45.81 -36.54
CA LEU A 595 -54.86 44.86 -35.67
C LEU A 595 -55.96 45.62 -34.93
N THR A 596 -57.21 45.37 -35.34
CA THR A 596 -58.40 45.68 -34.55
C THR A 596 -58.51 44.71 -33.37
N PRO A 597 -59.00 45.15 -32.19
CA PRO A 597 -59.05 44.33 -31.01
C PRO A 597 -60.35 43.51 -30.97
N THR A 598 -60.28 42.19 -31.22
CA THR A 598 -61.37 41.31 -30.79
C THR A 598 -60.91 39.88 -30.45
N GLN A 599 -61.35 39.48 -29.24
CA GLN A 599 -61.56 38.14 -28.72
C GLN A 599 -60.37 37.39 -28.07
N LEU A 600 -60.32 37.50 -26.74
CA LEU A 600 -59.73 36.51 -25.83
C LEU A 600 -60.49 35.17 -25.93
N PRO A 601 -59.80 34.02 -25.92
CA PRO A 601 -60.41 32.75 -25.53
C PRO A 601 -60.29 32.52 -24.01
N GLU A 602 -61.36 31.95 -23.48
CA GLU A 602 -61.62 31.67 -22.07
C GLU A 602 -60.63 30.67 -21.44
N ARG A 603 -60.35 30.88 -20.15
CA ARG A 603 -59.63 29.94 -19.28
C ARG A 603 -60.47 28.68 -19.02
N GLY A 604 -60.05 27.57 -19.60
CA GLY A 604 -60.51 26.23 -19.22
C GLY A 604 -60.05 25.86 -17.80
N ARG A 605 -61.02 25.52 -16.94
CA ARG A 605 -60.86 25.01 -15.57
C ARG A 605 -60.18 23.64 -15.54
N GLN A 606 -59.22 23.45 -14.62
CA GLN A 606 -58.74 22.13 -14.20
C GLN A 606 -59.79 21.43 -13.33
N PRO A 607 -60.02 20.12 -13.49
CA PRO A 607 -60.83 19.34 -12.55
C PRO A 607 -60.02 18.88 -11.33
N ALA A 608 -60.73 18.73 -10.22
CA ALA A 608 -60.25 18.38 -8.90
C ALA A 608 -59.63 16.97 -8.83
N LEU A 609 -58.53 16.84 -8.09
CA LEU A 609 -57.94 15.57 -7.66
C LEU A 609 -58.83 14.95 -6.58
N GLY A 610 -59.38 13.77 -6.88
CA GLY A 610 -60.12 12.93 -5.94
C GLY A 610 -59.21 12.13 -5.01
N ASN A 611 -59.70 11.93 -3.79
CA ASN A 611 -59.10 11.19 -2.70
C ASN A 611 -58.79 9.71 -3.05
N VAL A 612 -57.62 9.24 -2.62
CA VAL A 612 -57.25 7.82 -2.57
C VAL A 612 -57.38 7.34 -1.12
N PRO A 613 -58.10 6.23 -0.83
CA PRO A 613 -58.13 5.65 0.50
C PRO A 613 -56.92 4.76 0.76
N SER A 614 -56.49 4.78 2.01
CA SER A 614 -55.48 3.91 2.61
C SER A 614 -55.99 2.48 2.77
N GLU A 615 -55.20 1.49 2.37
CA GLU A 615 -55.27 0.13 2.90
C GLU A 615 -53.94 -0.24 3.55
N GLU A 616 -54.02 -0.49 4.84
CA GLU A 616 -53.10 -1.31 5.63
C GLU A 616 -53.25 -2.78 5.22
N GLU A 617 -52.15 -3.54 5.15
CA GLU A 617 -52.00 -4.79 5.92
C GLU A 617 -50.59 -5.40 5.77
N THR A 618 -49.96 -5.57 6.94
CA THR A 618 -49.10 -6.68 7.42
C THR A 618 -48.37 -7.61 6.43
N TRP A 619 -47.03 -7.68 6.54
CA TRP A 619 -46.24 -8.75 7.20
C TRP A 619 -44.85 -8.22 7.54
#